data_AF-A0A957HT75-F1
#
_entry.id   AF-A0A957HT75-F1
#
_cell.length_a   1.000
_cell.length_b   1.000
_cell.length_c   1.000
_cell.angle_alpha   90.00
_cell.angle_beta   90.00
_cell.angle_gamma   90.00
#
_symmetry.space_group_name_H-M   'P 1'
#
loop_
_entity.id
_entity.type
_entity.pdbx_description
1 polymer ?
#
loop_
_entity_poly.entity_id
_entity_poly.type
_entity_poly.pdbx_seq_one_letter_code
_entity_poly.pdbx_strand_id
1 'polypeptide(L)'
;MNQFEPLTPEPKQNNRNKFIWIALGGCLVLFMCVGISATLGIAGYYYYQETNATQISDVQITREQLATRRAEVSATPIPSKTAVSSDRVVDPTATPSHEPTGEPTPSLALPVPDSIDQRPISEQAQADLITLFDTEYPSNDYFEPAMRLGKDNSLGSRTIDAPTYQVGDTRTFFNGDQQIEATLTAVTEHTYFWVENGLDLEQTAVSDTAERFETDYYPYITSLFGDLWTPGIDNDPRFSILNTLDSAEDELGRFDSTDEYPRSLYSQSNQQEMLYMNMSTLELGSDLYFGTLVHELQHLIQWYVDPSETRWVNEGLSQLAEIYVGLETAETYDYLEAPQTQLNSWNNDDDEVYAHYAGSYLFMVYLWEQLGDTAVQEYARHPANGMSGVRAILAGYQPDISLEQFVADWAAANYLDDIMAGPRYYYETLDFHRPAFEAAV
;
A
#
# COMPACT_ATOMS: atom_id res chain seq x y z
N MET A 1 -0.49 32.49 -97.12
CA MET A 1 -1.84 31.92 -96.91
C MET A 1 -1.73 30.44 -97.24
N ASN A 2 -2.25 29.55 -96.38
CA ASN A 2 -2.07 28.09 -96.30
C ASN A 2 -0.94 27.64 -95.37
N GLN A 3 -1.08 26.64 -94.50
CA GLN A 3 -2.22 25.85 -93.99
C GLN A 3 -1.72 25.23 -92.66
N PHE A 4 -2.57 25.17 -91.63
CA PHE A 4 -2.28 24.51 -90.35
C PHE A 4 -2.68 23.02 -90.45
N GLU A 5 -1.78 22.10 -90.11
CA GLU A 5 -2.08 20.69 -89.87
C GLU A 5 -2.59 20.47 -88.43
N PRO A 6 -3.56 19.55 -88.21
CA PRO A 6 -4.10 19.27 -86.88
C PRO A 6 -3.31 18.16 -86.15
N LEU A 7 -3.08 18.36 -84.85
CA LEU A 7 -2.52 17.35 -83.94
C LEU A 7 -3.62 16.36 -83.49
N THR A 8 -3.38 15.06 -83.71
CA THR A 8 -4.14 13.96 -83.10
C THR A 8 -3.69 13.71 -81.65
N PRO A 9 -4.60 13.47 -80.68
CA PRO A 9 -4.21 13.14 -79.32
C PRO A 9 -3.89 11.64 -79.15
N GLU A 10 -2.79 11.33 -78.46
CA GLU A 10 -2.44 9.98 -77.98
C GLU A 10 -3.41 9.48 -76.89
N PRO A 11 -3.65 8.15 -76.78
CA PRO A 11 -4.52 7.58 -75.76
C PRO A 11 -3.86 7.59 -74.36
N LYS A 12 -4.55 8.15 -73.36
CA LYS A 12 -4.15 8.10 -71.95
C LYS A 12 -4.06 6.64 -71.47
N GLN A 13 -2.86 6.22 -71.06
CA GLN A 13 -2.62 4.95 -70.40
C GLN A 13 -3.30 4.94 -69.02
N ASN A 14 -4.16 3.95 -68.80
CA ASN A 14 -5.06 3.86 -67.64
C ASN A 14 -4.31 3.37 -66.38
N ASN A 15 -3.61 4.28 -65.69
CA ASN A 15 -2.84 4.01 -64.46
C ASN A 15 -3.69 3.68 -63.22
N ARG A 16 -5.02 3.74 -63.32
CA ARG A 16 -5.93 3.53 -62.19
C ARG A 16 -5.94 2.10 -61.66
N ASN A 17 -5.70 1.11 -62.53
CA ASN A 17 -5.75 -0.30 -62.14
C ASN A 17 -4.51 -0.75 -61.37
N LYS A 18 -3.31 -0.21 -61.66
CA LYS A 18 -2.09 -0.56 -60.93
C LYS A 18 -2.09 -0.03 -59.49
N PHE A 19 -2.66 1.16 -59.27
CA PHE A 19 -2.76 1.75 -57.94
C PHE A 19 -3.72 0.97 -57.03
N ILE A 20 -4.83 0.46 -57.59
CA ILE A 20 -5.80 -0.37 -56.86
C ILE A 20 -5.17 -1.70 -56.41
N TRP A 21 -4.40 -2.36 -57.28
CA TRP A 21 -3.74 -3.62 -56.92
C TRP A 21 -2.60 -3.46 -55.90
N ILE A 22 -1.87 -2.34 -55.94
CA ILE A 22 -0.84 -2.02 -54.93
C ILE A 22 -1.49 -1.67 -53.59
N ALA A 23 -2.58 -0.90 -53.58
CA ALA A 23 -3.32 -0.56 -52.37
C ALA A 23 -3.97 -1.81 -51.73
N LEU A 24 -4.58 -2.68 -52.53
CA LEU A 24 -5.16 -3.94 -52.02
C LEU A 24 -4.08 -4.91 -51.50
N GLY A 25 -2.93 -5.02 -52.18
CA GLY A 25 -1.81 -5.81 -51.71
C GLY A 25 -1.20 -5.27 -50.41
N GLY A 26 -1.05 -3.95 -50.30
CA GLY A 26 -0.58 -3.28 -49.08
C GLY A 26 -1.52 -3.46 -47.89
N CYS A 27 -2.84 -3.34 -48.11
CA CYS A 27 -3.83 -3.60 -47.07
C CYS A 27 -3.81 -5.07 -46.62
N LEU A 28 -3.66 -6.03 -47.54
CA LEU A 28 -3.62 -7.45 -47.19
C LEU A 28 -2.39 -7.81 -46.33
N VAL A 29 -1.24 -7.23 -46.62
CA VAL A 29 -0.01 -7.41 -45.82
C VAL A 29 -0.16 -6.75 -44.45
N LEU A 30 -0.74 -5.55 -44.36
CA LEU A 30 -1.05 -4.89 -43.10
C LEU A 30 -2.02 -5.71 -42.23
N PHE A 31 -3.08 -6.27 -42.81
CA PHE A 31 -4.01 -7.14 -42.09
C PHE A 31 -3.36 -8.45 -41.62
N MET A 32 -2.46 -9.04 -42.41
CA MET A 32 -1.70 -10.21 -41.97
C MET A 32 -0.72 -9.87 -40.84
N CYS A 33 -0.03 -8.73 -40.91
CA CYS A 33 0.88 -8.29 -39.85
C CYS A 33 0.11 -8.00 -38.56
N VAL A 34 -1.02 -7.30 -38.61
CA VAL A 34 -1.87 -7.03 -37.44
C VAL A 34 -2.46 -8.33 -36.87
N GLY A 35 -2.87 -9.27 -37.72
CA GLY A 35 -3.36 -10.58 -37.27
C GLY A 35 -2.27 -11.44 -36.60
N ILE A 36 -1.03 -11.40 -37.10
CA ILE A 36 0.10 -12.09 -36.48
C ILE A 36 0.51 -11.41 -35.17
N SER A 37 0.54 -10.08 -35.12
CA SER A 37 0.81 -9.33 -33.89
C SER A 37 -0.26 -9.55 -32.83
N ALA A 38 -1.55 -9.59 -33.21
CA ALA A 38 -2.64 -9.87 -32.29
C ALA A 38 -2.60 -11.32 -31.78
N THR A 39 -2.27 -12.30 -32.63
CA THR A 39 -2.16 -13.70 -32.20
C THR A 39 -0.93 -13.95 -31.32
N LEU A 40 0.20 -13.30 -31.60
CA LEU A 40 1.38 -13.33 -30.73
C LEU A 40 1.14 -12.57 -29.41
N GLY A 41 0.40 -11.46 -29.44
CA GLY A 41 0.00 -10.72 -28.24
C GLY A 41 -0.97 -11.50 -27.37
N ILE A 42 -1.95 -12.19 -27.97
CA ILE A 42 -2.88 -13.07 -27.25
C ILE A 42 -2.15 -14.30 -26.70
N ALA A 43 -1.25 -14.92 -27.48
CA ALA A 43 -0.44 -16.03 -27.00
C ALA A 43 0.54 -15.60 -25.90
N GLY A 44 1.11 -14.39 -26.00
CA GLY A 44 1.94 -13.78 -24.96
C GLY A 44 1.14 -13.45 -23.69
N TYR A 45 -0.10 -12.97 -23.84
CA TYR A 45 -1.02 -12.71 -22.73
C TYR A 45 -1.45 -14.00 -22.02
N TYR A 46 -1.78 -15.06 -22.77
CA TYR A 46 -2.08 -16.37 -22.18
C TYR A 46 -0.85 -17.02 -21.56
N TYR A 47 0.33 -16.88 -22.18
CA TYR A 47 1.58 -17.37 -21.58
C TYR A 47 1.94 -16.60 -20.30
N TYR A 48 1.78 -15.28 -20.29
CA TYR A 48 1.96 -14.41 -19.11
C TYR A 48 0.96 -14.74 -18.00
N GLN A 49 -0.33 -14.90 -18.33
CA GLN A 49 -1.36 -15.38 -17.41
C GLN A 49 -1.04 -16.78 -16.88
N GLU A 50 -0.57 -17.70 -17.73
CA GLU A 50 -0.27 -19.08 -17.32
C GLU A 50 1.01 -19.17 -16.49
N THR A 51 2.03 -18.32 -16.74
CA THR A 51 3.23 -18.21 -15.89
C THR A 51 2.97 -17.49 -14.58
N ASN A 52 2.15 -16.45 -14.56
CA ASN A 52 1.80 -15.76 -13.31
C ASN A 52 0.80 -16.58 -12.48
N ALA A 53 -0.13 -17.30 -13.11
CA ALA A 53 -1.02 -18.24 -12.42
C ALA A 53 -0.31 -19.49 -11.88
N THR A 54 0.94 -19.75 -12.28
CA THR A 54 1.77 -20.83 -11.71
C THR A 54 2.83 -20.34 -10.71
N GLN A 55 2.86 -19.05 -10.38
CA GLN A 55 3.68 -18.51 -9.28
C GLN A 55 2.91 -18.17 -7.99
N ILE A 56 1.58 -18.34 -7.98
CA ILE A 56 0.82 -18.44 -6.73
C ILE A 56 1.00 -19.88 -6.21
N SER A 57 2.07 -20.13 -5.48
CA SER A 57 2.13 -21.33 -4.66
C SER A 57 1.20 -21.15 -3.47
N ASP A 58 0.11 -21.93 -3.43
CA ASP A 58 -0.82 -22.03 -2.31
C ASP A 58 -0.07 -22.19 -0.96
N VAL A 59 0.10 -21.12 -0.19
CA VAL A 59 0.17 -21.21 1.26
C VAL A 59 -1.24 -20.93 1.78
N GLN A 60 -2.06 -21.97 1.79
CA GLN A 60 -3.34 -21.90 2.49
C GLN A 60 -3.07 -21.83 4.00
N ILE A 61 -2.99 -20.62 4.57
CA ILE A 61 -3.24 -20.45 5.99
C ILE A 61 -4.68 -20.90 6.21
N THR A 62 -4.84 -22.06 6.82
CA THR A 62 -6.15 -22.66 7.05
C THR A 62 -6.94 -21.79 8.02
N ARG A 63 -8.29 -21.76 7.89
CA ARG A 63 -9.20 -21.16 8.89
C ARG A 63 -8.91 -21.63 10.33
N GLU A 64 -8.29 -22.79 10.49
CA GLU A 64 -7.87 -23.39 11.76
C GLU A 64 -6.62 -22.70 12.35
N GLN A 65 -5.68 -22.24 11.51
CA GLN A 65 -4.54 -21.42 11.93
C GLN A 65 -4.98 -20.01 12.36
N LEU A 66 -5.90 -19.37 11.61
CA LEU A 66 -6.54 -18.11 12.02
C LEU A 66 -7.31 -18.27 13.35
N ALA A 67 -8.03 -19.38 13.54
CA ALA A 67 -8.72 -19.68 14.79
C ALA A 67 -7.79 -20.03 15.97
N THR A 68 -6.56 -20.49 15.70
CA THR A 68 -5.54 -20.73 16.73
C THR A 68 -4.93 -19.40 17.19
N ARG A 69 -4.60 -18.51 16.25
CA ARG A 69 -4.14 -17.14 16.55
C ARG A 69 -5.20 -16.34 17.32
N ARG A 70 -6.49 -16.52 17.00
CA ARG A 70 -7.65 -16.00 17.77
C ARG A 70 -7.62 -16.32 19.27
N ALA A 71 -7.11 -17.49 19.66
CA ALA A 71 -7.05 -17.91 21.07
C ALA A 71 -5.90 -17.24 21.84
N GLU A 72 -4.82 -16.86 21.14
CA GLU A 72 -3.63 -16.23 21.72
C GLU A 72 -3.84 -14.72 21.94
N VAL A 73 -4.49 -14.03 20.99
CA VAL A 73 -4.82 -12.59 21.09
C VAL A 73 -5.80 -12.30 22.23
N SER A 74 -6.82 -13.15 22.44
CA SER A 74 -7.83 -12.93 23.48
C SER A 74 -7.31 -13.10 24.92
N ALA A 75 -6.12 -13.69 25.10
CA ALA A 75 -5.54 -13.97 26.41
C ALA A 75 -4.64 -12.85 26.96
N THR A 76 -4.31 -11.83 26.16
CA THR A 76 -3.33 -10.79 26.54
C THR A 76 -4.04 -9.46 26.88
N PRO A 77 -3.96 -8.97 28.13
CA PRO A 77 -4.57 -7.69 28.47
C PRO A 77 -3.81 -6.52 27.83
N ILE A 78 -4.55 -5.65 27.14
CA ILE A 78 -4.06 -4.38 26.58
C ILE A 78 -3.59 -3.48 27.74
N PRO A 79 -2.31 -3.06 27.80
CA PRO A 79 -1.87 -2.09 28.80
C PRO A 79 -2.49 -0.72 28.53
N SER A 80 -3.12 -0.13 29.55
CA SER A 80 -3.59 1.26 29.48
C SER A 80 -2.42 2.24 29.42
N LYS A 81 -2.56 3.19 28.49
CA LYS A 81 -1.74 4.38 28.24
C LYS A 81 -1.19 4.97 29.54
N THR A 82 0.03 4.56 29.92
CA THR A 82 0.79 5.19 31.00
C THR A 82 2.15 5.54 30.43
N ALA A 83 2.41 6.83 30.29
CA ALA A 83 3.70 7.36 29.87
C ALA A 83 4.81 6.80 30.77
N VAL A 84 5.72 6.04 30.17
CA VAL A 84 6.92 5.57 30.87
C VAL A 84 7.88 6.76 30.94
N SER A 85 7.96 7.36 32.13
CA SER A 85 8.97 8.35 32.49
C SER A 85 10.35 7.71 32.51
N SER A 86 11.24 8.17 31.62
CA SER A 86 12.64 7.76 31.57
C SER A 86 13.46 8.53 32.61
N ASP A 87 13.46 8.06 33.86
CA ASP A 87 14.40 8.54 34.87
C ASP A 87 14.97 7.36 35.67
N ARG A 88 16.02 6.71 35.14
CA ARG A 88 16.95 5.93 35.96
C ARG A 88 18.38 6.04 35.42
N VAL A 89 19.15 6.89 36.09
CA VAL A 89 20.62 6.87 36.10
C VAL A 89 21.09 5.61 36.83
N VAL A 90 21.89 4.77 36.18
CA VAL A 90 22.60 3.65 36.83
C VAL A 90 24.10 3.89 36.73
N ASP A 91 24.74 3.95 37.90
CA ASP A 91 26.18 4.09 38.13
C ASP A 91 26.88 2.71 37.96
N PRO A 92 28.01 2.57 37.24
CA PRO A 92 28.60 1.27 36.97
C PRO A 92 29.54 0.84 38.10
N THR A 93 29.31 -0.34 38.67
CA THR A 93 30.30 -1.05 39.50
C THR A 93 30.77 -2.32 38.80
N ALA A 94 32.09 -2.41 38.65
CA ALA A 94 32.82 -3.43 37.88
C ALA A 94 32.82 -4.84 38.52
N THR A 95 32.84 -5.88 37.68
CA THR A 95 33.48 -7.19 37.96
C THR A 95 33.83 -7.90 36.62
N PRO A 96 34.68 -8.95 36.60
CA PRO A 96 35.98 -8.94 35.94
C PRO A 96 36.00 -9.63 34.56
N SER A 97 37.02 -9.25 33.79
CA SER A 97 37.35 -9.69 32.43
C SER A 97 37.68 -11.19 32.34
N HIS A 98 36.98 -11.89 31.44
CA HIS A 98 37.49 -13.08 30.75
C HIS A 98 37.79 -12.67 29.31
N GLU A 99 39.06 -12.68 28.91
CA GLU A 99 39.49 -12.49 27.52
C GLU A 99 39.01 -13.67 26.65
N PRO A 100 38.19 -13.43 25.61
CA PRO A 100 38.04 -14.37 24.52
C PRO A 100 39.22 -14.17 23.57
N THR A 101 39.90 -15.27 23.27
CA THR A 101 40.96 -15.30 22.25
C THR A 101 40.31 -15.04 20.89
N GLY A 102 40.53 -13.85 20.33
CA GLY A 102 39.87 -13.40 19.11
C GLY A 102 40.25 -14.24 17.89
N GLU A 103 39.26 -14.88 17.28
CA GLU A 103 39.31 -15.17 15.84
C GLU A 103 39.28 -13.83 15.07
N PRO A 104 40.06 -13.68 13.99
CA PRO A 104 40.04 -12.45 13.21
C PRO A 104 38.70 -12.32 12.50
N THR A 105 37.82 -11.47 13.04
CA THR A 105 36.65 -10.99 12.31
C THR A 105 37.14 -10.30 11.03
N PRO A 106 36.74 -10.74 9.83
CA PRO A 106 37.05 -10.00 8.62
C PRO A 106 36.35 -8.64 8.69
N SER A 107 37.12 -7.60 9.01
CA SER A 107 36.66 -6.22 8.89
C SER A 107 36.68 -5.87 7.41
N LEU A 108 35.51 -5.94 6.76
CA LEU A 108 35.26 -5.25 5.51
C LEU A 108 35.26 -3.74 5.79
N ALA A 109 36.46 -3.18 5.93
CA ALA A 109 36.66 -1.74 5.94
C ALA A 109 36.51 -1.23 4.51
N LEU A 110 35.27 -1.14 4.03
CA LEU A 110 34.98 -0.45 2.80
C LEU A 110 35.32 1.03 3.01
N PRO A 111 36.25 1.61 2.24
CA PRO A 111 36.54 3.03 2.35
C PRO A 111 35.28 3.80 1.96
N VAL A 112 34.91 4.78 2.79
CA VAL A 112 33.81 5.68 2.47
C VAL A 112 34.13 6.39 1.14
N PRO A 113 33.20 6.44 0.17
CA PRO A 113 33.45 7.08 -1.12
C PRO A 113 33.92 8.54 -0.97
N ASP A 114 34.85 8.96 -1.83
CA ASP A 114 35.37 10.35 -1.87
C ASP A 114 34.27 11.41 -2.12
N SER A 115 33.11 10.98 -2.65
CA SER A 115 31.93 11.82 -2.87
C SER A 115 31.18 12.18 -1.59
N ILE A 116 31.40 11.46 -0.49
CA ILE A 116 30.74 11.74 0.78
C ILE A 116 31.52 12.83 1.53
N ASP A 117 30.84 13.94 1.79
CA ASP A 117 31.40 15.05 2.56
C ASP A 117 31.63 14.62 4.01
N GLN A 118 32.89 14.39 4.35
CA GLN A 118 33.33 13.97 5.68
C GLN A 118 33.66 15.16 6.60
N ARG A 119 33.34 16.39 6.21
CA ARG A 119 33.54 17.54 7.11
C ARG A 119 32.67 17.37 8.35
N PRO A 120 33.18 17.74 9.54
CA PRO A 120 32.38 17.73 10.76
C PRO A 120 31.13 18.60 10.58
N ILE A 121 29.99 18.11 11.06
CA ILE A 121 28.76 18.88 11.13
C ILE A 121 29.04 20.13 11.96
N SER A 122 28.63 21.31 11.46
CA SER A 122 28.84 22.56 12.20
C SER A 122 27.99 22.57 13.48
N GLU A 123 28.43 23.31 14.50
CA GLU A 123 27.65 23.45 15.75
C GLU A 123 26.22 23.96 15.48
N GLN A 124 26.06 24.87 14.51
CA GLN A 124 24.75 25.38 14.11
C GLN A 124 23.91 24.28 13.46
N ALA A 125 24.46 23.51 12.52
CA ALA A 125 23.73 22.42 11.89
C ALA A 125 23.35 21.33 12.91
N GLN A 126 24.19 21.07 13.90
CA GLN A 126 23.88 20.15 14.99
C GLN A 126 22.77 20.71 15.90
N ALA A 127 22.80 21.99 16.23
CA ALA A 127 21.75 22.65 17.01
C ALA A 127 20.41 22.72 16.25
N ASP A 128 20.44 23.01 14.94
CA ASP A 128 19.26 22.99 14.08
C ASP A 128 18.66 21.59 13.98
N LEU A 129 19.51 20.56 13.84
CA LEU A 129 19.09 19.16 13.80
C LEU A 129 18.44 18.73 15.13
N ILE A 130 19.05 19.08 16.27
CA ILE A 130 18.46 18.83 17.60
C ILE A 130 17.12 19.54 17.72
N THR A 131 17.06 20.83 17.33
CA THR A 131 15.82 21.60 17.36
C THR A 131 14.75 20.94 16.49
N LEU A 132 15.09 20.45 15.30
CA LEU A 132 14.17 19.75 14.41
C LEU A 132 13.64 18.45 15.05
N PHE A 133 14.51 17.63 15.65
CA PHE A 133 14.11 16.36 16.26
C PHE A 133 13.36 16.52 17.59
N ASP A 134 13.65 17.57 18.35
CA ASP A 134 13.00 17.85 19.64
C ASP A 134 11.74 18.71 19.49
N THR A 135 11.44 19.22 18.29
CA THR A 135 10.22 19.98 18.03
C THR A 135 9.02 19.05 17.96
N GLU A 136 8.02 19.28 18.81
CA GLU A 136 6.70 18.68 18.65
C GLU A 136 5.97 19.37 17.49
N TYR A 137 5.81 18.66 16.38
CA TYR A 137 4.99 19.11 15.26
C TYR A 137 3.52 18.76 15.52
N PRO A 138 2.57 19.63 15.12
CA PRO A 138 1.16 19.25 15.09
C PRO A 138 0.97 18.00 14.24
N SER A 139 0.00 17.16 14.61
CA SER A 139 -0.42 16.04 13.78
C SER A 139 -0.80 16.53 12.38
N ASN A 140 -0.61 15.67 11.37
CA ASN A 140 -1.01 15.94 9.99
C ASN A 140 -2.54 15.90 9.83
N ASP A 141 -3.23 16.86 10.44
CA ASP A 141 -4.68 17.05 10.36
C ASP A 141 -4.93 18.44 9.78
N TYR A 142 -5.49 18.54 8.57
CA TYR A 142 -5.69 19.84 7.91
C TYR A 142 -6.75 20.73 8.57
N PHE A 143 -7.67 20.17 9.35
CA PHE A 143 -8.71 20.96 10.02
C PHE A 143 -8.11 21.81 11.15
N GLU A 144 -7.18 21.26 11.92
CA GLU A 144 -6.50 21.96 13.04
C GLU A 144 -5.80 23.26 12.59
N PRO A 145 -4.84 23.26 11.64
CA PRO A 145 -4.13 24.46 11.24
C PRO A 145 -5.06 25.43 10.52
N ALA A 146 -6.06 24.93 9.77
CA ALA A 146 -7.04 25.78 9.12
C ALA A 146 -7.90 26.55 10.17
N MET A 147 -8.29 25.91 11.27
CA MET A 147 -8.97 26.55 12.39
C MET A 147 -8.05 27.49 13.19
N ARG A 148 -6.83 27.04 13.51
CA ARG A 148 -5.87 27.80 14.34
C ARG A 148 -5.32 29.04 13.64
N LEU A 149 -5.03 28.94 12.35
CA LEU A 149 -4.42 30.01 11.55
C LEU A 149 -5.46 30.81 10.74
N GLY A 150 -6.67 30.27 10.57
CA GLY A 150 -7.79 30.94 9.91
C GLY A 150 -8.26 32.18 10.69
N LYS A 151 -8.60 33.25 9.96
CA LYS A 151 -8.89 34.56 10.57
C LYS A 151 -10.36 34.79 10.94
N ASP A 152 -11.28 33.95 10.48
CA ASP A 152 -12.72 34.24 10.52
C ASP A 152 -13.61 33.08 10.99
N ASN A 153 -13.05 31.96 11.46
CA ASN A 153 -13.80 30.78 11.92
C ASN A 153 -14.86 30.30 10.91
N SER A 154 -14.61 30.51 9.62
CA SER A 154 -15.54 30.21 8.52
C SER A 154 -15.73 28.71 8.25
N LEU A 155 -14.89 27.86 8.83
CA LEU A 155 -14.92 26.41 8.63
C LEU A 155 -16.12 25.73 9.30
N GLY A 156 -16.71 26.33 10.33
CA GLY A 156 -17.86 25.76 11.03
C GLY A 156 -17.50 24.54 11.89
N SER A 157 -18.44 23.61 12.02
CA SER A 157 -18.23 22.34 12.74
C SER A 157 -17.39 21.38 11.90
N ARG A 158 -16.53 20.58 12.56
CA ARG A 158 -15.81 19.48 11.90
C ARG A 158 -16.76 18.40 11.43
N THR A 159 -17.75 18.08 12.28
CA THR A 159 -18.75 17.04 12.02
C THR A 159 -20.05 17.64 11.51
N ILE A 160 -20.78 16.82 10.77
CA ILE A 160 -22.12 17.08 10.24
C ILE A 160 -23.09 15.98 10.71
N ASP A 161 -24.37 16.29 10.74
CA ASP A 161 -25.40 15.28 11.01
C ASP A 161 -25.88 14.68 9.69
N ALA A 162 -25.48 13.45 9.39
CA ALA A 162 -26.01 12.69 8.26
C ALA A 162 -27.18 11.78 8.68
N PRO A 163 -28.12 11.48 7.76
CA PRO A 163 -29.14 10.47 8.02
C PRO A 163 -28.54 9.06 7.98
N THR A 164 -29.02 8.17 8.84
CA THR A 164 -28.78 6.72 8.70
C THR A 164 -29.46 6.20 7.44
N TYR A 165 -28.73 5.44 6.63
CA TYR A 165 -29.20 4.92 5.35
C TYR A 165 -29.80 3.52 5.46
N GLN A 166 -30.68 3.17 4.51
CA GLN A 166 -31.31 1.86 4.39
C GLN A 166 -31.09 1.28 3.00
N VAL A 167 -31.06 -0.06 2.90
CA VAL A 167 -30.95 -0.76 1.61
C VAL A 167 -32.00 -0.24 0.62
N GLY A 168 -31.55 0.13 -0.57
CA GLY A 168 -32.35 0.75 -1.63
C GLY A 168 -32.30 2.28 -1.67
N ASP A 169 -31.71 2.94 -0.67
CA ASP A 169 -31.43 4.37 -0.74
C ASP A 169 -30.41 4.66 -1.84
N THR A 170 -30.59 5.78 -2.54
CA THR A 170 -29.70 6.23 -3.61
C THR A 170 -29.10 7.58 -3.22
N ARG A 171 -27.79 7.77 -3.47
CA ARG A 171 -27.05 9.00 -3.19
C ARG A 171 -26.06 9.32 -4.31
N THR A 172 -25.77 10.61 -4.47
CA THR A 172 -24.65 11.08 -5.31
C THR A 172 -23.39 11.22 -4.47
N PHE A 173 -22.31 10.63 -4.96
CA PHE A 173 -20.96 10.71 -4.38
C PHE A 173 -20.04 11.47 -5.32
N PHE A 174 -19.03 12.13 -4.76
CA PHE A 174 -17.86 12.55 -5.52
C PHE A 174 -16.89 11.37 -5.63
N ASN A 175 -16.40 11.11 -6.83
CA ASN A 175 -15.30 10.19 -7.13
C ASN A 175 -14.25 11.03 -7.88
N GLY A 176 -13.26 11.53 -7.15
CA GLY A 176 -12.37 12.60 -7.64
C GLY A 176 -13.17 13.82 -8.10
N ASP A 177 -12.96 14.23 -9.35
CA ASP A 177 -13.69 15.36 -9.95
C ASP A 177 -15.09 14.99 -10.48
N GLN A 178 -15.43 13.70 -10.51
CA GLN A 178 -16.68 13.21 -11.07
C GLN A 178 -17.76 13.05 -9.99
N GLN A 179 -19.02 13.16 -10.42
CA GLN A 179 -20.16 12.79 -9.58
C GLN A 179 -20.78 11.51 -10.11
N ILE A 180 -20.92 10.54 -9.24
CA ILE A 180 -21.55 9.24 -9.54
C ILE A 180 -22.74 9.03 -8.64
N GLU A 181 -23.77 8.36 -9.16
CA GLU A 181 -24.95 7.99 -8.40
C GLU A 181 -24.83 6.52 -8.01
N ALA A 182 -25.04 6.18 -6.74
CA ALA A 182 -24.93 4.82 -6.25
C ALA A 182 -26.11 4.45 -5.33
N THR A 183 -26.44 3.16 -5.31
CA THR A 183 -27.52 2.61 -4.50
C THR A 183 -26.96 1.71 -3.41
N LEU A 184 -27.43 1.91 -2.17
CA LEU A 184 -27.06 1.10 -1.01
C LEU A 184 -27.64 -0.30 -1.16
N THR A 185 -26.78 -1.30 -1.26
CA THR A 185 -27.18 -2.67 -1.60
C THR A 185 -27.12 -3.62 -0.41
N ALA A 186 -26.18 -3.40 0.52
CA ALA A 186 -26.07 -4.15 1.77
C ALA A 186 -25.63 -3.24 2.94
N VAL A 187 -25.97 -3.63 4.17
CA VAL A 187 -25.62 -2.94 5.41
C VAL A 187 -25.24 -3.99 6.45
N THR A 188 -24.12 -3.79 7.16
CA THR A 188 -23.70 -4.63 8.29
C THR A 188 -23.70 -3.85 9.59
N GLU A 189 -23.07 -4.37 10.65
CA GLU A 189 -22.87 -3.62 11.88
C GLU A 189 -22.00 -2.37 11.64
N HIS A 190 -20.91 -2.50 10.86
CA HIS A 190 -19.91 -1.45 10.67
C HIS A 190 -19.85 -0.82 9.27
N THR A 191 -20.54 -1.38 8.27
CA THR A 191 -20.42 -0.88 6.89
C THR A 191 -21.72 -0.65 6.14
N TYR A 192 -21.65 0.29 5.18
CA TYR A 192 -22.59 0.46 4.08
C TYR A 192 -21.91 0.05 2.77
N PHE A 193 -22.51 -0.88 2.01
CA PHE A 193 -22.02 -1.28 0.69
C PHE A 193 -22.84 -0.59 -0.41
N TRP A 194 -22.27 0.46 -0.99
CA TRP A 194 -22.85 1.20 -2.11
C TRP A 194 -22.37 0.62 -3.43
N VAL A 195 -23.26 0.58 -4.42
CA VAL A 195 -22.96 0.13 -5.78
C VAL A 195 -23.36 1.23 -6.75
N GLU A 196 -22.41 1.66 -7.58
CA GLU A 196 -22.67 2.64 -8.63
C GLU A 196 -23.79 2.17 -9.57
N ASN A 197 -24.72 3.07 -9.86
CA ASN A 197 -25.84 2.81 -10.73
C ASN A 197 -25.36 2.55 -12.15
N GLY A 198 -25.55 1.31 -12.63
CA GLY A 198 -25.08 0.86 -13.95
C GLY A 198 -24.18 -0.36 -13.87
N LEU A 199 -23.61 -0.65 -12.69
CA LEU A 199 -22.97 -1.93 -12.40
C LEU A 199 -24.03 -3.03 -12.23
N ASP A 200 -23.82 -4.17 -12.89
CA ASP A 200 -24.68 -5.35 -12.81
C ASP A 200 -24.14 -6.32 -11.74
N LEU A 201 -24.22 -5.91 -10.47
CA LEU A 201 -23.85 -6.74 -9.32
C LEU A 201 -25.11 -7.31 -8.68
N GLU A 202 -25.13 -8.63 -8.46
CA GLU A 202 -26.26 -9.28 -7.80
C GLU A 202 -26.32 -8.88 -6.31
N GLN A 203 -27.49 -8.44 -5.83
CA GLN A 203 -27.67 -7.99 -4.45
C GLN A 203 -27.25 -9.05 -3.41
N THR A 204 -27.51 -10.32 -3.68
CA THR A 204 -27.08 -11.43 -2.81
C THR A 204 -25.56 -11.55 -2.75
N ALA A 205 -24.87 -11.42 -3.88
CA ALA A 205 -23.40 -11.43 -3.90
C ALA A 205 -22.80 -10.26 -3.09
N VAL A 206 -23.41 -9.06 -3.17
CA VAL A 206 -22.98 -7.90 -2.36
C VAL A 206 -23.26 -8.14 -0.87
N SER A 207 -24.40 -8.71 -0.53
CA SER A 207 -24.75 -9.02 0.87
C SER A 207 -23.84 -10.10 1.46
N ASP A 208 -23.54 -11.15 0.70
CA ASP A 208 -22.63 -12.23 1.12
C ASP A 208 -21.19 -11.70 1.28
N THR A 209 -20.77 -10.79 0.39
CA THR A 209 -19.46 -10.13 0.48
C THR A 209 -19.36 -9.22 1.71
N ALA A 210 -20.42 -8.45 1.99
CA ALA A 210 -20.49 -7.60 3.17
C ALA A 210 -20.43 -8.41 4.47
N GLU A 211 -21.20 -9.50 4.57
CA GLU A 211 -21.19 -10.37 5.74
C GLU A 211 -19.83 -11.06 5.92
N ARG A 212 -19.20 -11.54 4.83
CA ARG A 212 -17.85 -12.12 4.91
C ARG A 212 -16.83 -11.11 5.39
N PHE A 213 -16.86 -9.87 4.89
CA PHE A 213 -15.97 -8.82 5.38
C PHE A 213 -16.16 -8.55 6.88
N GLU A 214 -17.42 -8.36 7.30
CA GLU A 214 -17.80 -8.09 8.68
C GLU A 214 -17.33 -9.19 9.64
N THR A 215 -17.41 -10.46 9.21
CA THR A 215 -17.16 -11.62 10.09
C THR A 215 -15.74 -12.16 10.03
N ASP A 216 -15.17 -12.25 8.83
CA ASP A 216 -13.88 -12.91 8.60
C ASP A 216 -12.70 -11.92 8.63
N TYR A 217 -12.90 -10.61 8.40
CA TYR A 217 -11.79 -9.65 8.24
C TYR A 217 -11.83 -8.45 9.20
N TYR A 218 -12.94 -7.71 9.28
CA TYR A 218 -13.03 -6.46 10.04
C TYR A 218 -12.53 -6.56 11.52
N PRO A 219 -12.89 -7.60 12.29
CA PRO A 219 -12.45 -7.72 13.68
C PRO A 219 -10.94 -7.95 13.82
N TYR A 220 -10.29 -8.57 12.82
CA TYR A 220 -8.84 -8.83 12.86
C TYR A 220 -8.04 -7.57 12.52
N ILE A 221 -8.46 -6.84 11.49
CA ILE A 221 -7.81 -5.59 11.10
C ILE A 221 -7.90 -4.55 12.22
N THR A 222 -9.09 -4.37 12.80
CA THR A 222 -9.27 -3.44 13.92
C THR A 222 -8.54 -3.90 15.20
N SER A 223 -8.43 -5.21 15.42
CA SER A 223 -7.63 -5.75 16.53
C SER A 223 -6.14 -5.47 16.36
N LEU A 224 -5.60 -5.44 15.13
CA LEU A 224 -4.17 -5.24 14.89
C LEU A 224 -3.80 -3.75 14.83
N PHE A 225 -4.61 -2.93 14.16
CA PHE A 225 -4.26 -1.52 13.88
C PHE A 225 -5.00 -0.51 14.76
N GLY A 226 -6.12 -0.89 15.36
CA GLY A 226 -6.94 -0.05 16.23
C GLY A 226 -8.30 0.30 15.64
N ASP A 227 -8.94 1.28 16.27
CA ASP A 227 -10.30 1.69 15.93
C ASP A 227 -10.30 2.77 14.84
N LEU A 228 -11.43 2.91 14.14
CA LEU A 228 -11.70 4.02 13.24
C LEU A 228 -12.14 5.26 14.03
N TRP A 229 -12.21 6.41 13.36
CA TRP A 229 -12.96 7.53 13.89
C TRP A 229 -14.45 7.20 13.91
N THR A 230 -14.99 6.82 15.06
CA THR A 230 -16.40 6.45 15.23
C THR A 230 -17.07 7.36 16.28
N PRO A 231 -18.20 8.02 15.98
CA PRO A 231 -19.05 7.91 14.79
C PRO A 231 -18.64 8.87 13.64
N GLY A 232 -17.36 9.21 13.54
CA GLY A 232 -16.86 9.88 12.34
C GLY A 232 -17.25 11.34 12.12
N ILE A 233 -17.00 11.82 10.91
CA ILE A 233 -17.38 13.13 10.41
C ILE A 233 -18.90 13.27 10.25
N ASP A 234 -19.60 12.18 9.94
CA ASP A 234 -21.02 12.17 9.60
C ASP A 234 -21.95 11.80 10.77
N ASN A 235 -21.35 11.55 11.94
CA ASN A 235 -22.01 11.07 13.15
C ASN A 235 -22.74 9.70 12.97
N ASP A 236 -22.37 8.90 11.97
CA ASP A 236 -22.78 7.49 11.80
C ASP A 236 -21.65 6.55 12.23
N PRO A 237 -21.91 5.48 13.01
CA PRO A 237 -20.87 4.51 13.33
C PRO A 237 -20.43 3.63 12.14
N ARG A 238 -21.07 3.73 10.98
CA ARG A 238 -20.74 2.95 9.78
C ARG A 238 -19.95 3.75 8.76
N PHE A 239 -18.83 3.20 8.31
CA PHE A 239 -18.14 3.69 7.13
C PHE A 239 -18.72 3.10 5.84
N SER A 240 -18.46 3.73 4.71
CA SER A 240 -19.01 3.33 3.41
C SER A 240 -17.95 2.69 2.51
N ILE A 241 -18.35 1.64 1.81
CA ILE A 241 -17.58 1.00 0.74
C ILE A 241 -18.33 1.25 -0.57
N LEU A 242 -17.71 2.01 -1.46
CA LEU A 242 -18.29 2.41 -2.75
C LEU A 242 -17.69 1.58 -3.89
N ASN A 243 -18.50 0.68 -4.43
CA ASN A 243 -18.15 -0.12 -5.60
C ASN A 243 -18.50 0.67 -6.87
N THR A 244 -17.48 1.04 -7.65
CA THR A 244 -17.59 1.99 -8.77
C THR A 244 -16.80 1.53 -9.98
N LEU A 245 -17.19 1.96 -11.17
CA LEU A 245 -16.36 1.94 -12.36
C LEU A 245 -15.39 3.11 -12.28
N ASP A 246 -14.17 2.87 -11.80
CA ASP A 246 -13.16 3.92 -11.85
C ASP A 246 -12.56 4.05 -13.25
N SER A 247 -12.24 5.28 -13.62
CA SER A 247 -11.61 5.62 -14.90
C SER A 247 -10.09 5.56 -14.87
N ALA A 248 -9.50 5.45 -13.68
CA ALA A 248 -8.07 5.17 -13.51
C ALA A 248 -7.83 3.65 -13.59
N GLU A 249 -7.24 3.17 -14.69
CA GLU A 249 -7.01 1.73 -14.94
C GLU A 249 -6.00 1.10 -13.95
N ASP A 250 -5.21 1.90 -13.24
CA ASP A 250 -4.05 1.43 -12.48
C ASP A 250 -4.28 1.32 -10.95
N GLU A 251 -5.45 1.70 -10.43
CA GLU A 251 -5.76 1.66 -8.99
C GLU A 251 -6.90 0.66 -8.70
N LEU A 252 -6.64 -0.33 -7.84
CA LEU A 252 -7.62 -1.36 -7.47
C LEU A 252 -8.68 -0.82 -6.49
N GLY A 253 -8.25 0.04 -5.58
CA GLY A 253 -9.09 0.71 -4.59
C GLY A 253 -8.33 1.89 -3.99
N ARG A 254 -9.04 2.70 -3.21
CA ARG A 254 -8.42 3.81 -2.48
C ARG A 254 -9.20 4.25 -1.25
N PHE A 255 -8.48 4.84 -0.32
CA PHE A 255 -8.97 5.73 0.72
C PHE A 255 -8.65 7.19 0.36
N ASP A 256 -9.67 8.06 0.36
CA ASP A 256 -9.48 9.50 0.17
C ASP A 256 -9.69 10.26 1.49
N SER A 257 -8.58 10.64 2.13
CA SER A 257 -8.61 11.41 3.37
C SER A 257 -9.35 12.76 3.28
N THR A 258 -9.62 13.28 2.08
CA THR A 258 -10.39 14.53 1.95
C THR A 258 -11.85 14.36 2.34
N ASP A 259 -12.38 13.12 2.29
CA ASP A 259 -13.73 12.79 2.71
C ASP A 259 -13.93 12.89 4.23
N GLU A 260 -12.84 12.86 5.01
CA GLU A 260 -12.80 13.03 6.47
C GLU A 260 -12.92 14.50 6.94
N TYR A 261 -13.15 15.42 6.01
CA TYR A 261 -13.20 16.85 6.27
C TYR A 261 -14.49 17.51 5.78
N PRO A 262 -14.96 18.59 6.44
CA PRO A 262 -16.14 19.30 6.00
C PRO A 262 -15.91 19.99 4.66
N ARG A 263 -17.00 20.20 3.90
CA ARG A 263 -16.98 20.88 2.59
C ARG A 263 -16.55 22.33 2.63
N SER A 264 -16.55 22.94 3.81
CA SER A 264 -15.94 24.25 4.05
C SER A 264 -14.43 24.24 3.89
N LEU A 265 -13.79 23.07 4.06
CA LEU A 265 -12.36 22.86 3.84
C LEU A 265 -12.09 22.19 2.48
N TYR A 266 -12.81 21.10 2.15
CA TYR A 266 -12.67 20.38 0.89
C TYR A 266 -14.02 20.30 0.15
N SER A 267 -14.23 21.15 -0.86
CA SER A 267 -15.56 21.31 -1.49
C SER A 267 -16.16 20.05 -2.12
N GLN A 268 -15.32 19.08 -2.47
CA GLN A 268 -15.71 17.79 -3.05
C GLN A 268 -15.76 16.65 -2.04
N SER A 269 -15.49 16.90 -0.76
CA SER A 269 -15.64 15.89 0.28
C SER A 269 -17.05 15.30 0.30
N ASN A 270 -17.12 13.97 0.39
CA ASN A 270 -18.33 13.24 0.70
C ASN A 270 -18.75 13.36 2.16
N GLN A 271 -17.87 13.89 3.03
CA GLN A 271 -18.06 14.08 4.46
C GLN A 271 -18.55 12.79 5.11
N GLN A 272 -17.81 11.72 4.90
CA GLN A 272 -18.11 10.37 5.38
C GLN A 272 -16.81 9.54 5.34
N GLU A 273 -16.64 8.61 6.26
CA GLU A 273 -15.55 7.62 6.21
C GLU A 273 -15.81 6.69 5.01
N MET A 274 -14.96 6.72 3.98
CA MET A 274 -15.23 6.06 2.70
C MET A 274 -14.01 5.33 2.12
N LEU A 275 -14.27 4.13 1.60
CA LEU A 275 -13.35 3.34 0.78
C LEU A 275 -13.94 3.16 -0.62
N TYR A 276 -13.11 3.25 -1.65
CA TYR A 276 -13.51 3.12 -3.06
C TYR A 276 -12.96 1.82 -3.63
N MET A 277 -13.80 1.04 -4.30
CA MET A 277 -13.43 -0.24 -4.93
C MET A 277 -13.64 -0.16 -6.44
N ASN A 278 -12.57 -0.38 -7.22
CA ASN A 278 -12.60 -0.29 -8.67
C ASN A 278 -13.10 -1.61 -9.30
N MET A 279 -14.38 -1.65 -9.66
CA MET A 279 -15.03 -2.82 -10.24
C MET A 279 -14.69 -3.05 -11.73
N SER A 280 -13.83 -2.22 -12.34
CA SER A 280 -13.29 -2.49 -13.68
C SER A 280 -12.16 -3.52 -13.65
N THR A 281 -11.50 -3.69 -12.50
CA THR A 281 -10.38 -4.60 -12.27
C THR A 281 -10.70 -5.66 -11.23
N LEU A 282 -11.54 -5.33 -10.24
CA LEU A 282 -11.91 -6.23 -9.15
C LEU A 282 -13.14 -7.09 -9.45
N GLU A 283 -13.11 -8.32 -8.94
CA GLU A 283 -14.27 -9.21 -8.88
C GLU A 283 -14.79 -9.32 -7.44
N LEU A 284 -16.07 -9.04 -7.24
CA LEU A 284 -16.71 -9.05 -5.93
C LEU A 284 -16.55 -10.43 -5.25
N GLY A 285 -16.08 -10.42 -3.99
CA GLY A 285 -15.91 -11.64 -3.19
C GLY A 285 -14.64 -12.45 -3.49
N SER A 286 -13.82 -12.02 -4.46
CA SER A 286 -12.49 -12.57 -4.69
C SER A 286 -11.50 -12.20 -3.58
N ASP A 287 -10.42 -12.95 -3.46
CA ASP A 287 -9.36 -12.64 -2.50
C ASP A 287 -8.68 -11.30 -2.83
N LEU A 288 -8.54 -10.95 -4.12
CA LEU A 288 -8.05 -9.62 -4.53
C LEU A 288 -8.96 -8.49 -4.06
N TYR A 289 -10.30 -8.64 -4.18
CA TYR A 289 -11.24 -7.65 -3.67
C TYR A 289 -11.11 -7.45 -2.16
N PHE A 290 -11.03 -8.55 -1.41
CA PHE A 290 -10.88 -8.47 0.05
C PHE A 290 -9.50 -7.95 0.45
N GLY A 291 -8.44 -8.30 -0.28
CA GLY A 291 -7.07 -7.82 -0.06
C GLY A 291 -7.03 -6.31 -0.19
N THR A 292 -7.52 -5.78 -1.33
CA THR A 292 -7.68 -4.34 -1.53
C THR A 292 -8.57 -3.71 -0.45
N LEU A 293 -9.69 -4.34 -0.08
CA LEU A 293 -10.58 -3.74 0.92
C LEU A 293 -9.94 -3.65 2.31
N VAL A 294 -9.18 -4.65 2.76
CA VAL A 294 -8.48 -4.59 4.06
C VAL A 294 -7.26 -3.66 4.01
N HIS A 295 -6.62 -3.55 2.85
CA HIS A 295 -5.57 -2.56 2.58
C HIS A 295 -6.10 -1.14 2.77
N GLU A 296 -7.21 -0.79 2.11
CA GLU A 296 -7.80 0.53 2.23
C GLU A 296 -8.41 0.79 3.62
N LEU A 297 -8.94 -0.25 4.27
CA LEU A 297 -9.36 -0.14 5.68
C LEU A 297 -8.19 0.21 6.60
N GLN A 298 -7.00 -0.35 6.36
CA GLN A 298 -5.80 0.00 7.13
C GLN A 298 -5.52 1.50 7.00
N HIS A 299 -5.55 2.05 5.79
CA HIS A 299 -5.31 3.49 5.59
C HIS A 299 -6.32 4.36 6.34
N LEU A 300 -7.59 3.99 6.32
CA LEU A 300 -8.65 4.68 7.05
C LEU A 300 -8.42 4.65 8.58
N ILE A 301 -8.01 3.49 9.13
CA ILE A 301 -7.63 3.39 10.54
C ILE A 301 -6.39 4.23 10.82
N GLN A 302 -5.35 4.13 9.98
CA GLN A 302 -4.08 4.83 10.14
C GLN A 302 -4.27 6.35 10.17
N TRP A 303 -5.14 6.88 9.31
CA TRP A 303 -5.49 8.30 9.32
C TRP A 303 -6.03 8.77 10.68
N TYR A 304 -6.77 7.93 11.39
CA TYR A 304 -7.28 8.27 12.71
C TYR A 304 -6.24 8.06 13.82
N VAL A 305 -5.51 6.94 13.82
CA VAL A 305 -4.62 6.57 14.93
C VAL A 305 -3.27 7.29 14.89
N ASP A 306 -2.70 7.49 13.70
CA ASP A 306 -1.52 8.32 13.46
C ASP A 306 -1.48 8.85 12.01
N PRO A 307 -2.07 10.04 11.75
CA PRO A 307 -2.08 10.65 10.42
C PRO A 307 -0.71 11.15 9.95
N SER A 308 0.32 11.13 10.81
CA SER A 308 1.62 11.74 10.54
C SER A 308 2.67 10.72 10.07
N GLU A 309 2.32 9.44 10.07
CA GLU A 309 3.23 8.36 9.73
C GLU A 309 3.80 8.53 8.30
N THR A 310 5.07 8.16 8.15
CA THR A 310 5.78 8.10 6.89
C THR A 310 5.15 7.10 5.95
N ARG A 311 5.14 7.44 4.66
CA ARG A 311 4.45 6.66 3.65
C ARG A 311 4.87 5.19 3.60
N TRP A 312 6.17 4.90 3.58
CA TRP A 312 6.65 3.51 3.50
C TRP A 312 6.13 2.63 4.65
N VAL A 313 5.91 3.22 5.84
CA VAL A 313 5.28 2.51 6.94
C VAL A 313 3.80 2.31 6.67
N ASN A 314 3.09 3.37 6.27
CA ASN A 314 1.65 3.31 6.01
C ASN A 314 1.33 2.23 4.95
N GLU A 315 1.99 2.27 3.79
CA GLU A 315 1.83 1.28 2.72
C GLU A 315 2.25 -0.14 3.16
N GLY A 316 3.37 -0.26 3.89
CA GLY A 316 3.82 -1.54 4.41
C GLY A 316 2.87 -2.16 5.43
N LEU A 317 2.23 -1.34 6.29
CA LEU A 317 1.21 -1.79 7.23
C LEU A 317 -0.07 -2.20 6.49
N SER A 318 -0.44 -1.51 5.41
CA SER A 318 -1.57 -1.93 4.55
C SER A 318 -1.32 -3.27 3.88
N GLN A 319 -0.12 -3.51 3.34
CA GLN A 319 0.22 -4.82 2.76
C GLN A 319 0.35 -5.91 3.84
N LEU A 320 0.82 -5.56 5.05
CA LEU A 320 0.76 -6.46 6.20
C LEU A 320 -0.70 -6.81 6.55
N ALA A 321 -1.64 -5.89 6.43
CA ALA A 321 -3.06 -6.14 6.70
C ALA A 321 -3.62 -7.28 5.84
N GLU A 322 -3.23 -7.33 4.56
CA GLU A 322 -3.61 -8.38 3.61
C GLU A 322 -3.13 -9.76 4.10
N ILE A 323 -1.82 -9.93 4.29
CA ILE A 323 -1.25 -11.22 4.66
C ILE A 323 -1.64 -11.63 6.10
N TYR A 324 -1.87 -10.68 7.00
CA TYR A 324 -2.29 -10.94 8.37
C TYR A 324 -3.63 -11.70 8.42
N VAL A 325 -4.53 -11.41 7.48
CA VAL A 325 -5.81 -12.12 7.33
C VAL A 325 -5.76 -13.28 6.34
N GLY A 326 -4.56 -13.63 5.86
CA GLY A 326 -4.31 -14.76 4.96
C GLY A 326 -4.61 -14.48 3.50
N LEU A 327 -4.54 -13.21 3.06
CA LEU A 327 -4.70 -12.81 1.67
C LEU A 327 -3.33 -12.50 1.07
N GLU A 328 -2.89 -13.31 0.11
CA GLU A 328 -1.64 -13.14 -0.62
C GLU A 328 -1.88 -12.34 -1.90
N THR A 329 -1.96 -11.02 -1.75
CA THR A 329 -2.30 -10.09 -2.85
C THR A 329 -1.17 -9.11 -3.20
N ALA A 330 -0.05 -9.17 -2.47
CA ALA A 330 1.14 -8.34 -2.66
C ALA A 330 2.35 -9.15 -3.14
N GLU A 331 3.08 -8.58 -4.09
CA GLU A 331 4.28 -9.16 -4.69
C GLU A 331 5.55 -8.68 -3.96
N THR A 332 6.58 -9.53 -3.91
CA THR A 332 7.87 -9.23 -3.26
C THR A 332 9.03 -9.06 -4.24
N TYR A 333 8.86 -9.50 -5.49
CA TYR A 333 9.97 -9.69 -6.43
C TYR A 333 10.69 -8.39 -6.78
N ASP A 334 9.97 -7.26 -6.94
CA ASP A 334 10.58 -6.00 -7.38
C ASP A 334 11.68 -5.52 -6.42
N TYR A 335 11.47 -5.67 -5.11
CA TYR A 335 12.51 -5.33 -4.12
C TYR A 335 13.64 -6.36 -4.08
N LEU A 336 13.32 -7.65 -4.25
CA LEU A 336 14.33 -8.71 -4.24
C LEU A 336 15.26 -8.63 -5.46
N GLU A 337 14.78 -8.11 -6.59
CA GLU A 337 15.59 -7.83 -7.78
C GLU A 337 16.35 -6.49 -7.68
N ALA A 338 15.84 -5.54 -6.89
CA ALA A 338 16.43 -4.23 -6.66
C ALA A 338 16.67 -3.91 -5.15
N PRO A 339 17.45 -4.72 -4.40
CA PRO A 339 17.60 -4.53 -2.95
C PRO A 339 18.36 -3.24 -2.57
N GLN A 340 18.93 -2.53 -3.54
CA GLN A 340 19.51 -1.20 -3.36
C GLN A 340 18.45 -0.10 -3.16
N THR A 341 17.17 -0.36 -3.47
CA THR A 341 16.08 0.60 -3.29
C THR A 341 16.01 1.02 -1.82
N GLN A 342 15.98 2.33 -1.58
CA GLN A 342 16.05 2.87 -0.23
C GLN A 342 14.71 2.68 0.50
N LEU A 343 14.66 1.76 1.47
CA LEU A 343 13.44 1.42 2.23
C LEU A 343 12.71 2.63 2.84
N ASN A 344 13.45 3.52 3.51
CA ASN A 344 12.85 4.58 4.32
C ASN A 344 12.68 5.92 3.57
N SER A 345 12.70 5.90 2.23
CA SER A 345 12.49 7.09 1.41
C SER A 345 11.74 6.75 0.13
N TRP A 346 10.46 7.08 0.11
CA TRP A 346 9.58 6.80 -1.03
C TRP A 346 9.34 8.05 -1.87
N ASN A 347 9.75 8.02 -3.14
CA ASN A 347 9.39 9.04 -4.13
C ASN A 347 8.50 8.43 -5.22
N ASN A 348 7.37 9.08 -5.55
CA ASN A 348 6.48 8.64 -6.63
C ASN A 348 7.07 8.81 -8.03
N ASP A 349 8.04 9.71 -8.17
CA ASP A 349 8.72 9.95 -9.44
C ASP A 349 9.90 8.98 -9.68
N ASP A 350 10.07 7.99 -8.79
CA ASP A 350 11.09 6.96 -8.93
C ASP A 350 10.65 5.90 -9.95
N ASP A 351 11.58 5.42 -10.78
CA ASP A 351 11.29 4.43 -11.82
C ASP A 351 10.94 3.05 -11.21
N GLU A 352 11.11 2.87 -9.89
CA GLU A 352 10.98 1.62 -9.14
C GLU A 352 9.89 1.67 -8.04
N VAL A 353 8.73 2.31 -8.31
CA VAL A 353 7.63 2.44 -7.31
C VAL A 353 7.21 1.10 -6.69
N TYR A 354 7.18 0.01 -7.48
CA TYR A 354 6.82 -1.32 -6.98
C TYR A 354 7.87 -1.91 -6.04
N ALA A 355 9.15 -1.58 -6.21
CA ALA A 355 10.21 -1.99 -5.29
C ALA A 355 10.06 -1.30 -3.92
N HIS A 356 9.55 -0.06 -3.88
CA HIS A 356 9.23 0.63 -2.63
C HIS A 356 8.07 -0.06 -1.87
N TYR A 357 7.00 -0.45 -2.57
CA TYR A 357 5.93 -1.28 -2.00
C TYR A 357 6.49 -2.60 -1.47
N ALA A 358 7.14 -3.39 -2.34
CA ALA A 358 7.67 -4.71 -1.97
C ALA A 358 8.66 -4.66 -0.79
N GLY A 359 9.53 -3.65 -0.73
CA GLY A 359 10.46 -3.48 0.39
C GLY A 359 9.77 -3.12 1.69
N SER A 360 8.75 -2.26 1.63
CA SER A 360 7.93 -1.87 2.77
C SER A 360 7.13 -3.05 3.31
N TYR A 361 6.50 -3.82 2.41
CA TYR A 361 5.80 -5.06 2.73
C TYR A 361 6.70 -6.07 3.44
N LEU A 362 7.83 -6.43 2.82
CA LEU A 362 8.80 -7.38 3.38
C LEU A 362 9.28 -6.94 4.77
N PHE A 363 9.50 -5.65 4.98
CA PHE A 363 9.93 -5.13 6.27
C PHE A 363 8.85 -5.24 7.34
N MET A 364 7.59 -4.92 7.01
CA MET A 364 6.50 -5.00 7.99
C MET A 364 6.12 -6.42 8.36
N VAL A 365 6.15 -7.35 7.39
CA VAL A 365 5.99 -8.78 7.69
C VAL A 365 7.12 -9.27 8.60
N TYR A 366 8.38 -8.90 8.31
CA TYR A 366 9.50 -9.29 9.16
C TYR A 366 9.39 -8.71 10.57
N LEU A 367 9.03 -7.44 10.70
CA LEU A 367 8.80 -6.79 12.00
C LEU A 367 7.72 -7.52 12.78
N TRP A 368 6.61 -7.84 12.14
CA TRP A 368 5.51 -8.57 12.74
C TRP A 368 5.91 -9.97 13.20
N GLU A 369 6.60 -10.74 12.37
CA GLU A 369 7.00 -12.11 12.72
C GLU A 369 8.06 -12.15 13.84
N GLN A 370 8.98 -11.19 13.85
CA GLN A 370 10.05 -11.15 14.86
C GLN A 370 9.59 -10.59 16.22
N LEU A 371 8.59 -9.70 16.23
CA LEU A 371 8.18 -8.96 17.43
C LEU A 371 6.74 -9.26 17.90
N GLY A 372 5.89 -9.80 17.03
CA GLY A 372 4.50 -10.19 17.29
C GLY A 372 3.47 -9.05 17.20
N ASP A 373 2.20 -9.43 17.28
CA ASP A 373 1.04 -8.53 17.13
C ASP A 373 1.11 -7.29 18.02
N THR A 374 1.52 -7.42 19.29
CA THR A 374 1.56 -6.29 20.23
C THR A 374 2.56 -5.23 19.80
N ALA A 375 3.68 -5.63 19.20
CA ALA A 375 4.66 -4.68 18.69
C ALA A 375 4.11 -3.91 17.48
N VAL A 376 3.38 -4.57 16.57
CA VAL A 376 2.70 -3.92 15.44
C VAL A 376 1.61 -2.96 15.93
N GLN A 377 0.79 -3.40 16.88
CA GLN A 377 -0.24 -2.55 17.52
C GLN A 377 0.37 -1.30 18.17
N GLU A 378 1.51 -1.44 18.84
CA GLU A 378 2.21 -0.30 19.42
C GLU A 378 2.85 0.58 18.35
N TYR A 379 3.38 -0.01 17.29
CA TYR A 379 4.04 0.72 16.22
C TYR A 379 3.07 1.57 15.40
N ALA A 380 1.93 0.99 14.97
CA ALA A 380 0.93 1.67 14.13
C ALA A 380 0.37 2.97 14.75
N ARG A 381 0.40 3.08 16.09
CA ARG A 381 -0.05 4.25 16.87
C ARG A 381 1.09 5.02 17.53
N HIS A 382 2.33 4.70 17.22
CA HIS A 382 3.48 5.29 17.88
C HIS A 382 3.69 6.72 17.39
N PRO A 383 3.86 7.73 18.27
CA PRO A 383 4.00 9.13 17.86
C PRO A 383 5.33 9.46 17.15
N ALA A 384 6.22 8.48 17.02
CA ALA A 384 7.47 8.64 16.29
C ALA A 384 7.38 7.83 15.01
N ASN A 385 7.69 8.48 13.90
CA ASN A 385 7.38 7.96 12.58
C ASN A 385 8.59 7.24 11.98
N GLY A 386 8.34 6.36 11.03
CA GLY A 386 9.36 5.66 10.26
C GLY A 386 10.34 4.91 11.15
N MET A 387 11.62 5.00 10.79
CA MET A 387 12.71 4.31 11.51
C MET A 387 12.89 4.75 12.97
N SER A 388 12.44 5.96 13.34
CA SER A 388 12.44 6.40 14.73
C SER A 388 11.43 5.60 15.56
N GLY A 389 10.26 5.30 14.99
CA GLY A 389 9.27 4.41 15.59
C GLY A 389 9.79 2.98 15.71
N VAL A 390 10.39 2.41 14.65
CA VAL A 390 11.01 1.08 14.71
C VAL A 390 12.02 0.99 15.86
N ARG A 391 12.91 1.97 16.00
CA ARG A 391 13.89 2.00 17.09
C ARG A 391 13.22 2.03 18.47
N ALA A 392 12.14 2.80 18.62
CA ALA A 392 11.41 2.89 19.88
C ALA A 392 10.73 1.56 20.24
N ILE A 393 10.13 0.89 19.26
CA ILE A 393 9.52 -0.43 19.42
C ILE A 393 10.58 -1.47 19.77
N LEU A 394 11.71 -1.54 19.03
CA LEU A 394 12.80 -2.48 19.33
C LEU A 394 13.31 -2.37 20.78
N ALA A 395 13.41 -1.16 21.32
CA ALA A 395 13.84 -0.95 22.70
C ALA A 395 12.93 -1.62 23.75
N GLY A 396 11.65 -1.85 23.42
CA GLY A 396 10.68 -2.53 24.30
C GLY A 396 10.69 -4.06 24.15
N TYR A 397 10.90 -4.58 22.94
CA TYR A 397 10.71 -6.00 22.62
C TYR A 397 12.04 -6.76 22.47
N GLN A 398 13.08 -6.12 21.94
CA GLN A 398 14.41 -6.69 21.72
C GLN A 398 15.51 -5.67 22.07
N PRO A 399 15.65 -5.26 23.35
CA PRO A 399 16.53 -4.15 23.76
C PRO A 399 18.02 -4.36 23.50
N ASP A 400 18.44 -5.60 23.29
CA ASP A 400 19.83 -5.96 22.97
C ASP A 400 20.15 -5.86 21.46
N ILE A 401 19.15 -5.61 20.61
CA ILE A 401 19.29 -5.49 19.17
C ILE A 401 19.17 -4.01 18.77
N SER A 402 20.21 -3.48 18.11
CA SER A 402 20.14 -2.12 17.54
C SER A 402 19.29 -2.10 16.28
N LEU A 403 18.79 -0.92 15.90
CA LEU A 403 18.06 -0.74 14.64
C LEU A 403 18.89 -1.25 13.44
N GLU A 404 20.19 -0.94 13.41
CA GLU A 404 21.10 -1.33 12.33
C GLU A 404 21.28 -2.85 12.27
N GLN A 405 21.36 -3.52 13.42
CA GLN A 405 21.41 -4.98 13.46
C GLN A 405 20.09 -5.59 13.00
N PHE A 406 18.94 -5.04 13.41
CA PHE A 406 17.63 -5.52 13.00
C PHE A 406 17.42 -5.40 11.48
N VAL A 407 17.79 -4.26 10.90
CA VAL A 407 17.74 -4.03 9.45
C VAL A 407 18.74 -4.94 8.71
N ALA A 408 19.91 -5.20 9.28
CA ALA A 408 20.87 -6.14 8.71
C ALA A 408 20.35 -7.60 8.74
N ASP A 409 19.69 -8.01 9.83
CA ASP A 409 19.08 -9.33 9.93
C ASP A 409 17.92 -9.46 8.93
N TRP A 410 17.09 -8.44 8.76
CA TRP A 410 16.05 -8.38 7.73
C TRP A 410 16.62 -8.53 6.30
N ALA A 411 17.67 -7.76 5.97
CA ALA A 411 18.32 -7.87 4.67
C ALA A 411 18.92 -9.27 4.44
N ALA A 412 19.44 -9.91 5.50
CA ALA A 412 19.88 -11.30 5.43
C ALA A 412 18.72 -12.29 5.27
N ALA A 413 17.57 -12.05 5.89
CA ALA A 413 16.36 -12.85 5.73
C ALA A 413 15.88 -12.82 4.27
N ASN A 414 15.80 -11.64 3.65
CA ASN A 414 15.45 -11.48 2.23
C ASN A 414 16.38 -12.26 1.28
N TYR A 415 17.63 -12.47 1.68
CA TYR A 415 18.60 -13.22 0.88
C TYR A 415 18.54 -14.74 1.12
N LEU A 416 18.46 -15.13 2.38
CA LEU A 416 18.62 -16.52 2.80
C LEU A 416 17.31 -17.30 2.69
N ASP A 417 16.23 -16.69 3.20
CA ASP A 417 14.91 -17.26 3.46
C ASP A 417 14.99 -18.76 3.82
N ASP A 418 15.66 -19.07 4.93
CA ASP A 418 15.99 -20.44 5.30
C ASP A 418 15.91 -20.64 6.81
N ILE A 419 14.92 -21.43 7.25
CA ILE A 419 14.73 -21.78 8.67
C ILE A 419 15.98 -22.40 9.30
N MET A 420 16.83 -23.06 8.50
CA MET A 420 18.08 -23.66 8.98
C MET A 420 19.20 -22.62 9.19
N ALA A 421 19.09 -21.42 8.62
CA ALA A 421 19.98 -20.30 8.94
C ALA A 421 19.67 -19.72 10.33
N GLY A 422 18.46 -19.92 10.83
CA GLY A 422 17.99 -19.51 12.14
C GLY A 422 16.72 -18.66 12.04
N PRO A 423 15.97 -18.51 13.15
CA PRO A 423 14.63 -17.91 13.13
C PRO A 423 14.58 -16.42 12.76
N ARG A 424 15.75 -15.78 12.63
CA ARG A 424 15.92 -14.35 12.29
C ARG A 424 16.13 -14.14 10.79
N TYR A 425 16.32 -15.22 10.03
CA TYR A 425 16.79 -15.19 8.65
C TYR A 425 15.83 -15.92 7.70
N TYR A 426 14.56 -16.02 8.09
CA TYR A 426 13.49 -16.65 7.32
C TYR A 426 12.16 -15.96 7.62
N TYR A 427 11.22 -16.09 6.68
CA TYR A 427 9.83 -15.68 6.86
C TYR A 427 8.93 -16.88 7.16
N GLU A 428 8.02 -16.76 8.13
CA GLU A 428 7.07 -17.85 8.44
C GLU A 428 5.91 -17.89 7.44
N THR A 429 5.40 -16.72 7.03
CA THR A 429 4.25 -16.58 6.15
C THR A 429 4.61 -16.40 4.68
N LEU A 430 5.86 -16.08 4.36
CA LEU A 430 6.32 -15.90 2.97
C LEU A 430 7.31 -17.01 2.61
N ASP A 431 7.23 -17.52 1.37
CA ASP A 431 8.22 -18.43 0.78
C ASP A 431 8.53 -17.93 -0.63
N PHE A 432 9.73 -17.39 -0.83
CA PHE A 432 10.14 -16.90 -2.14
C PHE A 432 11.48 -17.47 -2.60
N HIS A 433 11.64 -17.57 -3.92
CA HIS A 433 12.86 -18.09 -4.51
C HIS A 433 14.01 -17.12 -4.22
N ARG A 434 15.16 -17.66 -3.77
CA ARG A 434 16.36 -16.87 -3.43
C ARG A 434 16.70 -15.87 -4.55
N PRO A 435 17.03 -14.61 -4.21
CA PRO A 435 17.38 -13.59 -5.20
C PRO A 435 18.55 -14.05 -6.09
N ALA A 436 18.37 -14.01 -7.40
CA ALA A 436 19.41 -14.34 -8.37
C ALA A 436 20.23 -13.09 -8.69
N PHE A 437 21.34 -12.88 -7.97
CA PHE A 437 22.32 -11.86 -8.38
C PHE A 437 23.06 -12.37 -9.62
N GLU A 438 22.75 -11.83 -10.81
CA GLU A 438 23.70 -11.88 -11.91
C GLU A 438 24.92 -11.05 -11.50
N ALA A 439 26.02 -11.73 -11.15
CA ALA A 439 27.28 -11.05 -10.94
C ALA A 439 27.65 -10.31 -12.23
N ALA A 440 27.59 -8.98 -12.20
CA ALA A 440 28.13 -8.16 -13.28
C ALA A 440 29.62 -8.51 -13.46
N VAL A 441 29.95 -9.16 -14.57
CA VAL A 441 31.31 -9.59 -14.94
C VAL A 441 32.11 -8.43 -15.51
#